data_AF-A0A4Y6S1P8-F1
#
_entry.id   AF-A0A4Y6S1P8-F1
#
_cell.length_a   1.000
_cell.length_b   1.000
_cell.length_c   1.000
_cell.angle_alpha   90.00
_cell.angle_beta   90.00
_cell.angle_gamma   90.00
#
_symmetry.space_group_name_H-M   'P 1'
#
loop_
_entity.id
_entity.type
_entity.pdbx_description
1 polymer ?
#
loop_
_entity_poly.entity_id
_entity_poly.type
_entity_poly.pdbx_seq_one_letter_code
_entity_poly.pdbx_strand_id
1 'polypeptide(L)'
;MSESSQGQQKKPIWRRYLLWGMPIGGVAAAFVAGIVFWGGFNTAMEATNTKQFCISCHEMRDFVYEEYKGTIHDVNRSGVGAVCSDCHVPKDWTHKVIRKIKASRELWGKMVGTINTREKFENKRLYLAKNEWERMKATDSVECRNCHDFESMMPEFQKPRARQQHMNAMTNGQTCIDCHKGIAHSDARDRADEAYLEKLEAPNPKFVREIPQEYLDSLARIEAKEAEEAAAAKAAQKAQREAVQAQIAAAVESAVAEATAAQDSASGASDAGGSGGGNVAANVDWNAVPVSDMTLFYPGQASFEWVQNGKTHGGARPFTKGGDACTTCHAKELETIGNKLVAGGELEPTPIPGKRGTIDATVQAAHDDENLYVRLQWPDAGHNPAPFVDGGKMDPDNQIKVAMMITGDGIEYGDQAGCWASCHADNTYMPFDPGADAISGNADVAAQLEAKDTITKYLTESRTKVEIKGRRGKAQGGWDKLKPADEVAALFDDGTYLDLLRVYADGSATNGYLLDRRVKNDGEIAAEANLAGGMWTVVFSRPLASDAPGDVPLEAGKTYTVGFAIHDDFSSARFHHVTLNTSLALDDDSAQINVAKQ
;
A
#
# COMPACT_ATOMS: atom_id res chain seq x y z
N MET A 1 23.51 -115.14 25.31
CA MET A 1 24.36 -113.92 25.30
C MET A 1 24.94 -113.83 23.90
N SER A 2 24.68 -112.84 23.07
CA SER A 2 24.54 -111.40 23.31
C SER A 2 23.64 -110.74 22.26
N GLU A 3 22.76 -109.85 22.71
CA GLU A 3 22.15 -108.80 21.88
C GLU A 3 23.24 -107.80 21.43
N SER A 4 23.15 -107.28 20.21
CA SER A 4 23.84 -106.04 19.84
C SER A 4 22.98 -105.19 18.90
N SER A 5 22.28 -104.23 19.51
CA SER A 5 22.13 -102.82 19.10
C SER A 5 21.83 -102.51 17.63
N GLN A 6 20.56 -102.18 17.34
CA GLN A 6 20.17 -101.43 16.16
C GLN A 6 20.64 -99.96 16.28
N GLY A 7 21.51 -99.53 15.36
CA GLY A 7 21.94 -98.14 15.28
C GLY A 7 20.81 -97.22 14.81
N GLN A 8 20.40 -96.28 15.66
CA GLN A 8 19.50 -95.17 15.30
C GLN A 8 20.16 -94.28 14.24
N GLN A 9 19.53 -94.14 13.06
CA GLN A 9 19.88 -93.13 12.07
C GLN A 9 19.64 -91.73 12.66
N LYS A 10 20.72 -90.95 12.84
CA LYS A 10 20.65 -89.54 13.24
C LYS A 10 19.90 -88.74 12.17
N LYS A 11 18.80 -88.09 12.56
CA LYS A 11 18.06 -87.16 11.68
C LYS A 11 19.00 -86.04 11.19
N PRO A 12 18.96 -85.66 9.90
CA PRO A 12 19.89 -84.70 9.33
C PRO A 12 19.77 -83.34 10.02
N ILE A 13 20.92 -82.80 10.43
CA ILE A 13 21.07 -81.57 11.21
C ILE A 13 20.41 -80.35 10.54
N TRP A 14 20.20 -80.41 9.22
CA TRP A 14 19.56 -79.37 8.41
C TRP A 14 18.12 -79.04 8.79
N ARG A 15 17.36 -79.95 9.42
CA ARG A 15 16.00 -79.67 9.91
C ARG A 15 15.95 -78.73 11.13
N ARG A 16 17.09 -78.40 11.75
CA ARG A 16 17.18 -77.46 12.88
C ARG A 16 17.30 -76.00 12.47
N TYR A 17 17.49 -75.71 11.18
CA TYR A 17 17.65 -74.35 10.64
C TYR A 17 16.41 -73.83 9.90
N LEU A 18 15.24 -74.44 10.12
CA LEU A 18 13.97 -74.03 9.51
C LEU A 18 13.01 -73.57 10.61
N LEU A 19 12.80 -72.26 10.75
CA LEU A 19 11.74 -71.66 11.56
C LEU A 19 10.59 -71.37 10.59
N TRP A 20 9.42 -72.00 10.80
CA TRP A 20 8.25 -71.90 9.91
C TRP A 20 8.53 -72.19 8.42
N GLY A 21 9.38 -73.19 8.12
CA GLY A 21 9.63 -73.65 6.75
C GLY A 21 10.53 -72.75 5.91
N MET A 22 11.01 -71.62 6.45
CA MET A 22 12.03 -70.77 5.83
C MET A 22 13.41 -71.01 6.46
N PRO A 23 14.50 -71.12 5.65
CA PRO A 23 15.84 -71.29 6.18
C PRO A 23 16.23 -70.03 6.97
N ILE A 24 16.49 -70.19 8.27
CA ILE A 24 16.82 -69.10 9.22
C ILE A 24 17.98 -68.24 8.70
N GLY A 25 18.98 -68.87 8.08
CA GLY A 25 20.11 -68.16 7.47
C GLY A 25 19.71 -67.30 6.27
N GLY A 26 18.74 -67.72 5.45
CA GLY A 26 18.22 -66.94 4.33
C GLY A 26 17.41 -65.73 4.79
N VAL A 27 16.58 -65.90 5.83
CA VAL A 27 15.82 -64.80 6.45
C VAL A 27 16.76 -63.78 7.09
N ALA A 28 17.77 -64.24 7.84
CA ALA A 28 18.77 -63.36 8.45
C ALA A 28 19.59 -62.60 7.38
N ALA A 29 20.01 -63.27 6.31
CA ALA A 29 20.74 -62.64 5.22
C ALA A 29 19.89 -61.58 4.49
N ALA A 30 18.62 -61.88 4.19
CA ALA A 30 17.70 -60.93 3.57
C ALA A 30 17.42 -59.71 4.48
N PHE A 31 17.29 -59.94 5.79
CA PHE A 31 17.11 -58.86 6.78
C PHE A 31 18.33 -57.94 6.86
N VAL A 32 19.54 -58.52 6.95
CA VAL A 32 20.79 -57.74 6.95
C VAL A 32 20.97 -56.99 5.63
N ALA A 33 20.69 -57.62 4.49
CA ALA A 33 20.70 -56.96 3.19
C ALA A 33 19.69 -55.81 3.12
N GLY A 34 18.49 -55.98 3.69
CA GLY A 34 17.49 -54.93 3.82
C GLY A 34 17.96 -53.74 4.66
N ILE A 35 18.62 -53.98 5.80
CA ILE A 35 19.21 -52.91 6.63
C ILE A 35 20.29 -52.16 5.86
N VAL A 36 21.22 -52.88 5.23
CA VAL A 36 22.31 -52.27 4.46
C VAL A 36 21.75 -51.44 3.30
N PHE A 37 20.76 -51.97 2.58
CA PHE A 37 20.10 -51.24 1.49
C PHE A 37 19.39 -49.99 2.01
N TRP A 38 18.58 -50.11 3.07
CA TRP A 38 17.83 -48.99 3.63
C TRP A 38 18.75 -47.91 4.19
N GLY A 39 19.79 -48.31 4.92
CA GLY A 39 20.82 -47.41 5.45
C GLY A 39 21.56 -46.71 4.32
N GLY A 40 22.08 -47.47 3.36
CA GLY A 40 22.80 -46.92 2.21
C GLY A 40 21.94 -45.98 1.36
N PHE A 41 20.67 -46.32 1.13
CA PHE A 41 19.73 -45.47 0.41
C PHE A 41 19.50 -44.13 1.13
N ASN A 42 19.23 -44.16 2.44
CA ASN A 42 19.01 -42.93 3.21
C ASN A 42 20.29 -42.08 3.30
N THR A 43 21.46 -42.69 3.45
CA THR A 43 22.74 -41.98 3.41
C THR A 43 22.96 -41.29 2.07
N ALA A 44 22.67 -41.96 0.95
CA ALA A 44 22.78 -41.35 -0.38
C ALA A 44 21.76 -40.21 -0.57
N MET A 45 20.53 -40.39 -0.09
CA MET A 45 19.49 -39.36 -0.12
C MET A 45 19.91 -38.10 0.64
N GLU A 46 20.54 -38.26 1.79
CA GLU A 46 21.01 -37.14 2.61
C GLU A 46 22.27 -36.49 2.06
N ALA A 47 23.23 -37.28 1.59
CA ALA A 47 24.43 -36.77 0.92
C ALA A 47 24.07 -35.86 -0.27
N THR A 48 23.04 -36.24 -1.04
CA THR A 48 22.52 -35.47 -2.18
C THR A 48 21.65 -34.27 -1.80
N ASN A 49 21.44 -34.00 -0.51
CA ASN A 49 20.81 -32.77 -0.01
C ASN A 49 21.84 -31.77 0.54
N THR A 50 23.12 -32.14 0.62
CA THR A 50 24.14 -31.25 1.16
C THR A 50 24.46 -30.09 0.23
N LYS A 51 24.81 -28.93 0.81
CA LYS A 51 25.29 -27.77 0.04
C LYS A 51 26.46 -28.13 -0.88
N GLN A 52 27.41 -28.93 -0.38
CA GLN A 52 28.60 -29.37 -1.15
C GLN A 52 28.22 -30.19 -2.38
N PHE A 53 27.20 -31.05 -2.28
CA PHE A 53 26.68 -31.77 -3.43
C PHE A 53 26.02 -30.81 -4.43
N CYS A 54 25.16 -29.90 -3.97
CA CYS A 54 24.46 -28.96 -4.84
C CYS A 54 25.43 -28.07 -5.65
N ILE A 55 26.50 -27.58 -5.02
CA ILE A 55 27.53 -26.73 -5.67
C ILE A 55 28.64 -27.54 -6.35
N SER A 56 28.52 -28.87 -6.44
CA SER A 56 29.49 -29.69 -7.18
C SER A 56 29.43 -29.45 -8.70
N CYS A 57 28.28 -28.98 -9.20
CA CYS A 57 28.12 -28.52 -10.56
C CYS A 57 28.55 -27.06 -10.69
N HIS A 58 29.38 -26.73 -11.69
CA HIS A 58 29.88 -25.36 -11.89
C HIS A 58 28.75 -24.35 -12.15
N GLU A 59 27.64 -24.77 -12.78
CA GLU A 59 26.48 -23.88 -13.01
C GLU A 59 25.82 -23.44 -11.71
N MET A 60 25.78 -24.32 -10.71
CA MET A 60 25.22 -24.00 -9.40
C MET A 60 26.22 -23.21 -8.57
N ARG A 61 27.51 -23.57 -8.63
CA ARG A 61 28.58 -22.90 -7.88
C ARG A 61 28.86 -21.49 -8.37
N ASP A 62 28.97 -21.29 -9.67
CA ASP A 62 29.50 -20.05 -10.25
C ASP A 62 28.38 -19.03 -10.54
N PHE A 63 27.10 -19.45 -10.56
CA PHE A 63 25.95 -18.58 -10.84
C PHE A 63 25.01 -18.45 -9.65
N VAL A 64 24.37 -19.54 -9.22
CA VAL A 64 23.28 -19.51 -8.23
C VAL A 64 23.79 -19.33 -6.81
N TYR A 65 24.89 -20.01 -6.46
CA TYR A 65 25.51 -19.92 -5.13
C TYR A 65 26.07 -18.52 -4.86
N GLU A 66 26.65 -17.88 -5.89
CA GLU A 66 27.13 -16.50 -5.78
C GLU A 66 26.00 -15.51 -5.42
N GLU A 67 24.79 -15.72 -5.91
CA GLU A 67 23.62 -14.90 -5.58
C GLU A 67 23.04 -15.20 -4.20
N TYR A 68 23.19 -16.44 -3.73
CA TYR A 68 22.74 -16.87 -2.40
C TYR A 68 23.64 -16.32 -1.28
N LYS A 69 24.95 -16.19 -1.53
CA LYS A 69 25.91 -15.70 -0.52
C LYS A 69 25.53 -14.32 -0.01
N GLY A 70 25.59 -14.13 1.31
CA GLY A 70 25.28 -12.86 1.95
C GLY A 70 23.78 -12.53 2.02
N THR A 71 22.90 -13.40 1.52
CA THR A 71 21.45 -13.28 1.77
C THR A 71 21.13 -13.69 3.21
N ILE A 72 19.94 -13.30 3.70
CA ILE A 72 19.49 -13.71 5.05
C ILE A 72 19.29 -15.23 5.18
N HIS A 73 19.18 -15.94 4.05
CA HIS A 73 19.10 -17.40 4.00
C HIS A 73 20.49 -18.05 4.01
N ASP A 74 21.56 -17.32 3.68
CA ASP A 74 22.93 -17.82 3.83
C ASP A 74 23.40 -17.75 5.27
N VAL A 75 23.20 -16.60 5.90
CA VAL A 75 23.46 -16.43 7.32
C VAL A 75 22.49 -15.40 7.88
N ASN A 76 21.66 -15.84 8.82
CA ASN A 76 20.76 -14.94 9.54
C ASN A 76 21.48 -14.26 10.71
N ARG A 77 20.78 -13.34 11.40
CA ARG A 77 21.29 -12.61 12.59
C ARG A 77 21.79 -13.50 13.73
N SER A 78 21.39 -14.77 13.77
CA SER A 78 21.78 -15.76 14.78
C SER A 78 22.89 -16.70 14.29
N GLY A 79 23.42 -16.48 13.08
CA GLY A 79 24.47 -17.32 12.48
C GLY A 79 23.97 -18.62 11.84
N VAL A 80 22.64 -18.80 11.70
CA VAL A 80 22.04 -19.99 11.09
C VAL A 80 21.63 -19.68 9.65
N GLY A 81 21.90 -20.62 8.73
CA GLY A 81 21.53 -20.53 7.32
C GLY A 81 20.72 -21.73 6.85
N ALA A 82 19.88 -21.51 5.85
CA ALA A 82 19.18 -22.57 5.12
C ALA A 82 20.04 -23.03 3.94
N VAL A 83 20.25 -24.32 3.78
CA VAL A 83 21.00 -24.83 2.62
C VAL A 83 20.08 -24.98 1.40
N CYS A 84 20.66 -25.20 0.21
CA CYS A 84 19.92 -25.27 -1.05
C CYS A 84 18.72 -26.25 -0.99
N SER A 85 18.90 -27.39 -0.31
CA SER A 85 17.87 -28.42 -0.18
C SER A 85 16.71 -28.01 0.72
N ASP A 86 16.90 -27.13 1.70
CA ASP A 86 15.80 -26.68 2.58
C ASP A 86 14.70 -25.97 1.77
N CYS A 87 15.06 -25.29 0.68
CA CYS A 87 14.15 -24.58 -0.21
C CYS A 87 13.77 -25.38 -1.48
N HIS A 88 14.70 -26.15 -2.05
CA HIS A 88 14.49 -26.85 -3.33
C HIS A 88 14.06 -28.31 -3.18
N VAL A 89 14.15 -28.89 -1.99
CA VAL A 89 13.80 -30.29 -1.71
C VAL A 89 12.87 -30.35 -0.50
N PRO A 90 11.58 -30.68 -0.69
CA PRO A 90 10.64 -30.84 0.43
C PRO A 90 11.18 -31.78 1.51
N LYS A 91 10.91 -31.48 2.78
CA LYS A 91 11.32 -32.35 3.90
C LYS A 91 10.46 -33.61 3.99
N ASP A 92 9.17 -33.51 3.67
CA ASP A 92 8.27 -34.65 3.67
C ASP A 92 8.66 -35.70 2.62
N TRP A 93 8.46 -36.97 2.96
CA TRP A 93 8.96 -38.09 2.16
C TRP A 93 8.40 -38.10 0.73
N THR A 94 7.09 -37.90 0.58
CA THR A 94 6.39 -38.03 -0.70
C THR A 94 6.86 -36.98 -1.69
N HIS A 95 6.85 -35.69 -1.30
CA HIS A 95 7.27 -34.63 -2.21
C HIS A 95 8.79 -34.66 -2.41
N LYS A 96 9.60 -35.07 -1.41
CA LYS A 96 11.04 -35.28 -1.56
C LYS A 96 11.38 -36.28 -2.66
N VAL A 97 10.73 -37.44 -2.64
CA VAL A 97 10.96 -38.50 -3.64
C VAL A 97 10.52 -38.02 -5.03
N ILE A 98 9.34 -37.40 -5.16
CA ILE A 98 8.87 -36.83 -6.43
C ILE A 98 9.87 -35.80 -6.97
N ARG A 99 10.38 -34.90 -6.11
CA ARG A 99 11.35 -33.87 -6.51
C ARG A 99 12.66 -34.48 -6.96
N LYS A 100 13.19 -35.48 -6.25
CA LYS A 100 14.44 -36.16 -6.63
C LYS A 100 14.31 -36.94 -7.93
N ILE A 101 13.16 -37.58 -8.17
CA ILE A 101 12.86 -38.19 -9.47
C ILE A 101 12.85 -37.12 -10.57
N LYS A 102 12.16 -35.99 -10.38
CA LYS A 102 12.17 -34.88 -11.35
C LYS A 102 13.58 -34.29 -11.55
N ALA A 103 14.38 -34.21 -10.49
CA ALA A 103 15.76 -33.69 -10.50
C ALA A 103 16.69 -34.49 -11.43
N SER A 104 16.41 -35.78 -11.67
CA SER A 104 17.19 -36.58 -12.62
C SER A 104 17.26 -35.96 -14.03
N ARG A 105 16.29 -35.12 -14.42
CA ARG A 105 16.30 -34.37 -15.68
C ARG A 105 17.39 -33.29 -15.71
N GLU A 106 17.84 -32.81 -14.55
CA GLU A 106 18.92 -31.84 -14.43
C GLU A 106 20.27 -32.46 -14.83
N LEU A 107 20.47 -33.76 -14.57
CA LEU A 107 21.65 -34.50 -15.04
C LEU A 107 21.70 -34.58 -16.58
N TRP A 108 20.55 -34.78 -17.22
CA TRP A 108 20.45 -34.69 -18.68
C TRP A 108 20.74 -33.26 -19.17
N GLY A 109 20.17 -32.26 -18.50
CA GLY A 109 20.41 -30.85 -18.80
C GLY A 109 21.88 -30.44 -18.68
N LYS A 110 22.61 -31.03 -17.73
CA LYS A 110 24.07 -30.91 -17.57
C LYS A 110 24.81 -31.56 -18.74
N MET A 111 24.44 -32.80 -19.08
CA MET A 111 25.08 -33.57 -20.15
C MET A 111 25.00 -32.85 -21.51
N VAL A 112 23.86 -32.24 -21.83
CA VAL A 112 23.66 -31.50 -23.10
C VAL A 112 23.99 -30.00 -22.98
N GLY A 113 24.48 -29.54 -21.83
CA GLY A 113 24.96 -28.16 -21.63
C GLY A 113 23.89 -27.08 -21.77
N THR A 114 22.70 -27.32 -21.21
CA THR A 114 21.55 -26.38 -21.34
C THR A 114 21.76 -25.03 -20.64
N ILE A 115 22.55 -24.99 -19.57
CA ILE A 115 22.85 -23.78 -18.76
C ILE A 115 24.34 -23.68 -18.40
N ASN A 116 25.24 -24.32 -19.16
CA ASN A 116 26.65 -24.46 -18.80
C ASN A 116 27.51 -23.19 -18.93
N THR A 117 26.93 -22.09 -19.41
CA THR A 117 27.55 -20.76 -19.46
C THR A 117 26.62 -19.74 -18.81
N ARG A 118 27.16 -18.61 -18.34
CA ARG A 118 26.34 -17.55 -17.72
C ARG A 118 25.25 -17.05 -18.67
N GLU A 119 25.58 -16.84 -19.94
CA GLU A 119 24.63 -16.42 -20.97
C GLU A 119 23.48 -17.42 -21.13
N LYS A 120 23.78 -18.72 -21.23
CA LYS A 120 22.74 -19.76 -21.33
C LYS A 120 21.88 -19.84 -20.08
N PHE A 121 22.48 -19.67 -18.89
CA PHE A 121 21.75 -19.63 -17.64
C PHE A 121 20.81 -18.43 -17.59
N GLU A 122 21.27 -17.23 -17.92
CA GLU A 122 20.44 -16.02 -17.95
C GLU A 122 19.29 -16.14 -18.96
N ASN A 123 19.55 -16.67 -20.15
CA ASN A 123 18.54 -16.92 -21.18
C ASN A 123 17.47 -17.94 -20.71
N LYS A 124 17.82 -18.85 -19.79
CA LYS A 124 16.88 -19.82 -19.20
C LYS A 124 16.37 -19.43 -17.81
N ARG A 125 16.85 -18.35 -17.19
CA ARG A 125 16.55 -18.00 -15.79
C ARG A 125 15.05 -17.96 -15.52
N LEU A 126 14.30 -17.24 -16.34
CA LEU A 126 12.85 -17.12 -16.16
C LEU A 126 12.16 -18.48 -16.28
N TYR A 127 12.55 -19.31 -17.25
CA TYR A 127 11.99 -20.66 -17.40
C TYR A 127 12.24 -21.52 -16.17
N LEU A 128 13.46 -21.48 -15.61
CA LEU A 128 13.81 -22.21 -14.40
C LEU A 128 13.04 -21.69 -13.18
N ALA A 129 12.96 -20.36 -13.04
CA ALA A 129 12.24 -19.72 -11.95
C ALA A 129 10.75 -20.08 -11.97
N LYS A 130 10.10 -20.06 -13.14
CA LYS A 130 8.69 -20.47 -13.30
C LYS A 130 8.43 -21.90 -12.83
N ASN A 131 9.31 -22.84 -13.16
CA ASN A 131 9.17 -24.23 -12.70
C ASN A 131 9.17 -24.34 -11.17
N GLU A 132 10.04 -23.59 -10.49
CA GLU A 132 10.11 -23.60 -9.04
C GLU A 132 8.94 -22.84 -8.41
N TRP A 133 8.49 -21.73 -9.01
CA TRP A 133 7.34 -20.99 -8.52
C TRP A 133 6.04 -21.79 -8.63
N GLU A 134 5.79 -22.44 -9.78
CA GLU A 134 4.63 -23.32 -9.96
C GLU A 134 4.66 -24.50 -8.99
N ARG A 135 5.84 -25.08 -8.75
CA ARG A 135 6.04 -26.17 -7.79
C ARG A 135 5.68 -25.73 -6.38
N MET A 136 6.27 -24.63 -5.91
CA MET A 136 6.01 -24.10 -4.57
C MET A 136 4.56 -23.67 -4.43
N LYS A 137 3.95 -23.05 -5.45
CA LYS A 137 2.52 -22.69 -5.44
C LYS A 137 1.63 -23.94 -5.30
N ALA A 138 1.95 -25.01 -6.01
CA ALA A 138 1.16 -26.24 -5.98
C ALA A 138 1.15 -26.95 -4.62
N THR A 139 2.20 -26.74 -3.80
CA THR A 139 2.37 -27.37 -2.49
C THR A 139 2.20 -26.38 -1.33
N ASP A 140 1.56 -25.23 -1.56
CA ASP A 140 1.38 -24.19 -0.55
C ASP A 140 2.70 -23.80 0.13
N SER A 141 3.76 -23.66 -0.66
CA SER A 141 5.11 -23.29 -0.22
C SER A 141 5.60 -24.09 1.00
N VAL A 142 5.36 -25.40 1.02
CA VAL A 142 5.72 -26.30 2.14
C VAL A 142 7.20 -26.18 2.55
N GLU A 143 8.09 -25.90 1.61
CA GLU A 143 9.51 -25.68 1.86
C GLU A 143 9.77 -24.44 2.71
N CYS A 144 9.07 -23.34 2.40
CA CYS A 144 9.13 -22.11 3.17
C CYS A 144 8.58 -22.34 4.58
N ARG A 145 7.43 -23.01 4.69
CA ARG A 145 6.72 -23.24 5.96
C ARG A 145 7.45 -24.15 6.94
N ASN A 146 8.42 -24.95 6.49
CA ASN A 146 9.28 -25.71 7.41
C ASN A 146 10.03 -24.81 8.40
N CYS A 147 10.23 -23.53 8.05
CA CYS A 147 10.89 -22.53 8.89
C CYS A 147 10.03 -21.27 9.12
N HIS A 148 9.12 -20.95 8.19
CA HIS A 148 8.23 -19.78 8.20
C HIS A 148 6.77 -20.22 8.22
N ASP A 149 6.36 -20.87 9.31
CA ASP A 149 4.97 -21.31 9.46
C ASP A 149 4.08 -20.19 10.01
N PHE A 150 2.87 -20.07 9.45
CA PHE A 150 1.89 -19.08 9.88
C PHE A 150 1.45 -19.27 11.35
N GLU A 151 1.48 -20.50 11.86
CA GLU A 151 1.15 -20.83 13.26
C GLU A 151 2.17 -20.23 14.25
N SER A 152 3.43 -20.17 13.85
CA SER A 152 4.54 -19.68 14.70
C SER A 152 4.95 -18.24 14.44
N MET A 153 4.39 -17.62 13.40
CA MET A 153 4.79 -16.29 12.97
C MET A 153 4.15 -15.23 13.86
N MET A 154 4.96 -14.40 14.52
CA MET A 154 4.45 -13.38 15.44
C MET A 154 4.40 -11.99 14.77
N PRO A 155 3.23 -11.33 14.69
CA PRO A 155 3.08 -9.98 14.11
C PRO A 155 3.85 -8.89 14.88
N GLU A 156 4.18 -9.10 16.15
CA GLU A 156 4.97 -8.14 16.94
C GLU A 156 6.38 -7.87 16.39
N PHE A 157 6.93 -8.79 15.58
CA PHE A 157 8.24 -8.63 14.93
C PHE A 157 8.14 -8.27 13.45
N GLN A 158 6.93 -7.95 12.98
CA GLN A 158 6.66 -7.62 11.58
C GLN A 158 6.34 -6.13 11.44
N LYS A 159 6.70 -5.57 10.28
CA LYS A 159 6.22 -4.24 9.92
C LYS A 159 4.68 -4.25 9.81
N PRO A 160 3.98 -3.14 10.12
CA PRO A 160 2.52 -3.06 10.05
C PRO A 160 1.92 -3.57 8.74
N ARG A 161 2.50 -3.18 7.60
CA ARG A 161 2.05 -3.67 6.29
C ARG A 161 2.25 -5.18 6.13
N ALA A 162 3.36 -5.73 6.61
CA ALA A 162 3.67 -7.15 6.46
C ALA A 162 2.71 -8.03 7.27
N ARG A 163 2.38 -7.64 8.51
CA ARG A 163 1.39 -8.37 9.31
C ARG A 163 0.00 -8.37 8.65
N GLN A 164 -0.45 -7.24 8.12
CA GLN A 164 -1.71 -7.18 7.36
C GLN A 164 -1.68 -8.11 6.13
N GLN A 165 -0.59 -8.11 5.35
CA GLN A 165 -0.49 -8.99 4.18
C GLN A 165 -0.43 -10.47 4.56
N HIS A 166 0.21 -10.84 5.67
CA HIS A 166 0.18 -12.22 6.15
C HIS A 166 -1.21 -12.65 6.64
N MET A 167 -1.97 -11.75 7.27
CA MET A 167 -3.38 -11.99 7.61
C MET A 167 -4.21 -12.23 6.35
N ASN A 168 -4.09 -11.34 5.36
CA ASN A 168 -4.74 -11.49 4.06
C ASN A 168 -4.33 -12.78 3.34
N ALA A 169 -3.08 -13.22 3.49
CA ALA A 169 -2.63 -14.47 2.89
C ALA A 169 -3.32 -15.68 3.52
N MET A 170 -3.49 -15.70 4.84
CA MET A 170 -4.20 -16.76 5.55
C MET A 170 -5.68 -16.80 5.18
N THR A 171 -6.36 -15.66 5.18
CA THR A 171 -7.81 -15.58 4.94
C THR A 171 -8.20 -15.75 3.47
N ASN A 172 -7.36 -15.29 2.54
CA ASN A 172 -7.64 -15.41 1.10
C ASN A 172 -7.05 -16.69 0.47
N GLY A 173 -6.18 -17.42 1.18
CA GLY A 173 -5.53 -18.63 0.66
C GLY A 173 -4.38 -18.35 -0.30
N GLN A 174 -3.56 -17.36 0.04
CA GLN A 174 -2.28 -17.11 -0.65
C GLN A 174 -1.14 -17.91 -0.02
N THR A 175 -0.09 -18.10 -0.79
CA THR A 175 1.12 -18.85 -0.46
C THR A 175 2.31 -17.91 -0.39
N CYS A 176 3.41 -18.33 0.24
CA CYS A 176 4.61 -17.49 0.41
C CYS A 176 5.15 -16.98 -0.94
N ILE A 177 5.14 -17.84 -1.97
CA ILE A 177 5.67 -17.48 -3.29
C ILE A 177 4.78 -16.49 -4.05
N ASP A 178 3.54 -16.24 -3.62
CA ASP A 178 2.68 -15.24 -4.26
C ASP A 178 3.28 -13.83 -4.12
N CYS A 179 3.95 -13.56 -2.99
CA CYS A 179 4.62 -12.28 -2.71
C CYS A 179 6.16 -12.39 -2.75
N HIS A 180 6.74 -13.49 -2.25
CA HIS A 180 8.18 -13.62 -2.05
C HIS A 180 8.88 -14.40 -3.19
N LYS A 181 9.06 -13.77 -4.36
CA LYS A 181 9.85 -14.33 -5.47
C LYS A 181 11.28 -13.77 -5.44
N GLY A 182 12.27 -14.57 -5.86
CA GLY A 182 13.66 -14.11 -5.93
C GLY A 182 14.33 -13.85 -4.57
N ILE A 183 13.97 -14.62 -3.53
CA ILE A 183 14.40 -14.33 -2.14
C ILE A 183 15.91 -14.52 -1.92
N ALA A 184 16.49 -15.58 -2.51
CA ALA A 184 17.90 -15.94 -2.34
C ALA A 184 18.70 -15.86 -3.66
N HIS A 185 18.05 -15.48 -4.76
CA HIS A 185 18.62 -15.43 -6.10
C HIS A 185 18.10 -14.18 -6.81
N SER A 186 18.81 -13.68 -7.82
CA SER A 186 18.36 -12.46 -8.52
C SER A 186 16.95 -12.64 -9.06
N ASP A 187 16.11 -11.65 -8.76
CA ASP A 187 14.70 -11.68 -9.12
C ASP A 187 14.52 -11.72 -10.65
N ALA A 188 13.51 -12.48 -11.06
CA ALA A 188 13.09 -12.64 -12.44
C ALA A 188 11.59 -12.39 -12.61
N ARG A 189 10.89 -11.95 -11.55
CA ARG A 189 9.45 -11.68 -11.57
C ARG A 189 9.10 -10.62 -12.61
N ASP A 190 9.90 -9.56 -12.70
CA ASP A 190 9.76 -8.47 -13.68
C ASP A 190 9.85 -8.93 -15.15
N ARG A 191 10.58 -10.02 -15.42
CA ARG A 191 10.70 -10.65 -16.75
C ARG A 191 9.50 -11.53 -17.10
N ALA A 192 8.65 -11.89 -16.14
CA ALA A 192 7.52 -12.77 -16.36
C ALA A 192 6.36 -12.03 -17.03
N ASP A 193 5.63 -12.75 -17.90
CA ASP A 193 4.36 -12.26 -18.44
C ASP A 193 3.35 -12.00 -17.31
N GLU A 194 2.65 -10.88 -17.37
CA GLU A 194 1.71 -10.46 -16.33
C GLU A 194 0.52 -11.41 -16.18
N ALA A 195 -0.03 -11.93 -17.29
CA ALA A 195 -1.16 -12.85 -17.22
C ALA A 195 -0.74 -14.20 -16.60
N TYR A 196 0.50 -14.61 -16.83
CA TYR A 196 1.10 -15.73 -16.11
C TYR A 196 1.21 -15.44 -14.60
N LEU A 197 1.73 -14.29 -14.20
CA LEU A 197 1.85 -13.93 -12.78
C LEU A 197 0.49 -13.84 -12.10
N GLU A 198 -0.49 -13.19 -12.72
CA GLU A 198 -1.85 -13.08 -12.20
C GLU A 198 -2.46 -14.46 -11.94
N LYS A 199 -2.33 -15.38 -12.89
CA LYS A 199 -2.81 -16.75 -12.75
C LYS A 199 -2.08 -17.51 -11.65
N LEU A 200 -0.76 -17.39 -11.60
CA LEU A 200 0.07 -18.11 -10.61
C LEU A 200 -0.21 -17.59 -9.19
N GLU A 201 -0.30 -16.28 -9.04
CA GLU A 201 -0.42 -15.60 -7.75
C GLU A 201 -1.87 -15.61 -7.23
N ALA A 202 -2.85 -15.99 -8.07
CA ALA A 202 -4.26 -16.08 -7.70
C ALA A 202 -4.47 -16.87 -6.39
N PRO A 203 -5.35 -16.41 -5.49
CA PRO A 203 -5.57 -17.11 -4.22
C PRO A 203 -6.20 -18.48 -4.49
N ASN A 204 -5.85 -19.46 -3.66
CA ASN A 204 -6.40 -20.80 -3.75
C ASN A 204 -7.27 -21.07 -2.51
N PRO A 205 -8.59 -21.24 -2.66
CA PRO A 205 -9.48 -21.51 -1.54
C PRO A 205 -9.07 -22.70 -0.66
N LYS A 206 -8.31 -23.67 -1.22
CA LYS A 206 -7.79 -24.82 -0.46
C LYS A 206 -6.70 -24.47 0.56
N PHE A 207 -6.10 -23.29 0.44
CA PHE A 207 -5.02 -22.82 1.32
C PHE A 207 -5.49 -21.78 2.34
N VAL A 208 -6.79 -21.44 2.32
CA VAL A 208 -7.43 -20.61 3.34
C VAL A 208 -7.30 -21.32 4.68
N ARG A 209 -6.92 -20.57 5.70
CA ARG A 209 -6.75 -21.05 7.07
C ARG A 209 -7.26 -20.03 8.07
N GLU A 210 -7.69 -20.52 9.22
CA GLU A 210 -8.02 -19.67 10.35
C GLU A 210 -6.75 -19.03 10.89
N ILE A 211 -6.89 -17.82 11.42
CA ILE A 211 -5.78 -17.09 12.02
C ILE A 211 -5.49 -17.72 13.39
N PRO A 212 -4.26 -18.18 13.66
CA PRO A 212 -3.91 -18.78 14.94
C PRO A 212 -4.15 -17.82 16.11
N GLN A 213 -4.64 -18.34 17.25
CA GLN A 213 -4.87 -17.50 18.43
C GLN A 213 -3.59 -16.80 18.91
N GLU A 214 -2.43 -17.48 18.86
CA GLU A 214 -1.14 -16.89 19.22
C GLU A 214 -0.78 -15.68 18.34
N TYR A 215 -1.19 -15.70 17.06
CA TYR A 215 -1.02 -14.58 16.15
C TYR A 215 -1.88 -13.40 16.61
N LEU A 216 -3.16 -13.63 16.92
CA LEU A 216 -4.08 -12.60 17.41
C LEU A 216 -3.60 -11.99 18.74
N ASP A 217 -3.12 -12.83 19.66
CA ASP A 217 -2.60 -12.37 20.95
C ASP A 217 -1.33 -11.52 20.77
N SER A 218 -0.45 -11.90 19.84
CA SER A 218 0.73 -11.09 19.48
C SER A 218 0.35 -9.79 18.79
N LEU A 219 -0.68 -9.81 17.95
CA LEU A 219 -1.21 -8.61 17.29
C LEU A 219 -1.74 -7.61 18.33
N ALA A 220 -2.56 -8.09 19.28
CA ALA A 220 -3.10 -7.27 20.35
C ALA A 220 -1.98 -6.63 21.20
N ARG A 221 -0.89 -7.37 21.50
CA ARG A 221 0.26 -6.82 22.23
C ARG A 221 0.95 -5.68 21.49
N ILE A 222 1.25 -5.86 20.20
CA ILE A 222 1.94 -4.82 19.43
C ILE A 222 1.03 -3.62 19.18
N GLU A 223 -0.27 -3.83 18.97
CA GLU A 223 -1.24 -2.75 18.82
C GLU A 223 -1.41 -1.94 20.10
N ALA A 224 -1.45 -2.59 21.28
CA ALA A 224 -1.48 -1.89 22.55
C ALA A 224 -0.22 -1.03 22.76
N LYS A 225 0.96 -1.58 22.42
CA LYS A 225 2.23 -0.84 22.50
C LYS A 225 2.24 0.36 21.54
N GLU A 226 1.84 0.15 20.29
CA GLU A 226 1.78 1.22 19.28
C GLU A 226 0.75 2.29 19.67
N ALA A 227 -0.37 1.91 20.31
CA ALA A 227 -1.37 2.84 20.81
C ALA A 227 -0.83 3.69 21.98
N GLU A 228 -0.07 3.09 22.90
CA GLU A 228 0.61 3.82 23.98
C GLU A 228 1.64 4.81 23.42
N GLU A 229 2.49 4.37 22.49
CA GLU A 229 3.47 5.22 21.81
C GLU A 229 2.79 6.37 21.04
N ALA A 230 1.70 6.08 20.31
CA ALA A 230 0.91 7.09 19.60
C ALA A 230 0.23 8.09 20.56
N ALA A 231 -0.31 7.62 21.68
CA ALA A 231 -0.91 8.48 22.70
C ALA A 231 0.13 9.42 23.33
N ALA A 232 1.34 8.91 23.62
CA ALA A 232 2.44 9.73 24.12
C ALA A 232 2.88 10.79 23.08
N ALA A 233 3.01 10.41 21.80
CA ALA A 233 3.34 11.33 20.72
C ALA A 233 2.25 12.41 20.53
N LYS A 234 0.97 12.02 20.53
CA LYS A 234 -0.17 12.95 20.44
C LYS A 234 -0.21 13.92 21.62
N ALA A 235 0.06 13.45 22.84
CA ALA A 235 0.16 14.31 24.01
C ALA A 235 1.30 15.32 23.90
N ALA A 236 2.47 14.90 23.42
CA ALA A 236 3.61 15.79 23.18
C ALA A 236 3.30 16.85 22.10
N GLN A 237 2.70 16.45 20.97
CA GLN A 237 2.27 17.37 19.91
C GLN A 237 1.19 18.34 20.40
N LYS A 238 0.21 17.86 21.18
CA LYS A 238 -0.80 18.72 21.82
C LYS A 238 -0.16 19.77 22.71
N ALA A 239 0.74 19.37 23.61
CA ALA A 239 1.45 20.30 24.49
C ALA A 239 2.29 21.33 23.70
N GLN A 240 2.95 20.91 22.61
CA GLN A 240 3.67 21.82 21.73
C GLN A 240 2.73 22.83 21.05
N ARG A 241 1.56 22.38 20.55
CA ARG A 241 0.55 23.26 19.95
C ARG A 241 -0.04 24.25 20.95
N GLU A 242 -0.39 23.79 22.15
CA GLU A 242 -0.87 24.66 23.24
C GLU A 242 0.18 25.70 23.62
N ALA A 243 1.47 25.33 23.64
CA ALA A 243 2.56 26.27 23.87
C ALA A 243 2.66 27.31 22.74
N VAL A 244 2.51 26.91 21.48
CA VAL A 244 2.50 27.85 20.34
C VAL A 244 1.26 28.76 20.39
N GLN A 245 0.07 28.22 20.67
CA GLN A 245 -1.15 29.02 20.82
C GLN A 245 -1.06 30.02 21.97
N ALA A 246 -0.48 29.62 23.11
CA ALA A 246 -0.22 30.53 24.23
C ALA A 246 0.77 31.64 23.84
N GLN A 247 1.80 31.33 23.06
CA GLN A 247 2.72 32.34 22.51
C GLN A 247 2.01 33.32 21.58
N ILE A 248 1.10 32.83 20.74
CA ILE A 248 0.28 33.66 19.84
C ILE A 248 -0.63 34.58 20.66
N ALA A 249 -1.36 34.03 21.63
CA ALA A 249 -2.25 34.81 22.50
C ALA A 249 -1.48 35.90 23.25
N ALA A 250 -0.30 35.58 23.81
CA ALA A 250 0.56 36.55 24.48
C ALA A 250 1.09 37.64 23.52
N ALA A 251 1.46 37.28 22.29
CA ALA A 251 1.89 38.24 21.28
C ALA A 251 0.75 39.19 20.85
N VAL A 252 -0.47 38.67 20.71
CA VAL A 252 -1.67 39.46 20.41
C VAL A 252 -1.98 40.41 21.57
N GLU A 253 -1.94 39.94 22.82
CA GLU A 253 -2.16 40.78 24.00
C GLU A 253 -1.12 41.91 24.09
N SER A 254 0.16 41.60 23.85
CA SER A 254 1.23 42.61 23.79
C SER A 254 0.99 43.65 22.70
N ALA A 255 0.59 43.21 21.49
CA ALA A 255 0.32 44.11 20.37
C ALA A 255 -0.92 44.99 20.61
N VAL A 256 -1.97 44.45 21.26
CA VAL A 256 -3.16 45.22 21.65
C VAL A 256 -2.83 46.22 22.74
N ALA A 257 -2.01 45.85 23.73
CA ALA A 257 -1.55 46.78 24.76
C ALA A 257 -0.70 47.92 24.18
N GLU A 258 0.18 47.62 23.22
CA GLU A 258 0.95 48.63 22.48
C GLU A 258 0.06 49.53 21.62
N ALA A 259 -0.94 48.98 20.93
CA ALA A 259 -1.90 49.74 20.13
C ALA A 259 -2.82 50.62 20.99
N THR A 260 -3.25 50.14 22.16
CA THR A 260 -4.05 50.89 23.12
C THR A 260 -3.23 52.03 23.73
N ALA A 261 -1.96 51.78 24.07
CA ALA A 261 -1.03 52.81 24.51
C ALA A 261 -0.74 53.86 23.42
N ALA A 262 -0.72 53.46 22.14
CA ALA A 262 -0.60 54.36 21.00
C ALA A 262 -1.88 55.19 20.76
N GLN A 263 -3.07 54.64 21.02
CA GLN A 263 -4.35 55.37 20.96
C GLN A 263 -4.53 56.37 22.12
N ASP A 264 -4.10 56.01 23.34
CA ASP A 264 -4.13 56.94 24.48
C ASP A 264 -3.14 58.11 24.34
N SER A 265 -2.15 57.96 23.45
CA SER A 265 -1.19 59.01 23.09
C SER A 265 -1.67 59.91 21.95
N ALA A 266 -2.78 59.57 21.28
CA ALA A 266 -3.30 60.26 20.11
C ALA A 266 -4.81 60.50 20.24
N SER A 267 -5.20 61.51 21.02
CA SER A 267 -6.53 62.08 20.93
C SER A 267 -6.72 62.78 19.57
N GLY A 268 -7.39 62.11 18.62
CA GLY A 268 -7.90 62.77 17.43
C GLY A 268 -8.12 61.87 16.20
N ALA A 269 -9.40 61.71 15.87
CA ALA A 269 -9.98 61.28 14.59
C ALA A 269 -10.20 59.78 14.34
N SER A 270 -11.34 59.55 13.71
CA SER A 270 -12.08 58.32 13.47
C SER A 270 -11.63 57.52 12.24
N ASP A 271 -11.78 56.20 12.38
CA ASP A 271 -12.12 55.16 11.40
C ASP A 271 -11.14 54.81 10.26
N ALA A 272 -10.59 53.59 10.32
CA ALA A 272 -10.79 52.50 9.34
C ALA A 272 -9.69 51.42 9.44
N GLY A 273 -10.11 50.15 9.59
CA GLY A 273 -9.45 49.01 8.95
C GLY A 273 -8.70 47.99 9.81
N GLY A 274 -9.41 46.90 10.19
CA GLY A 274 -8.87 45.55 10.09
C GLY A 274 -8.42 44.82 11.36
N SER A 275 -9.33 44.48 12.27
CA SER A 275 -9.13 43.34 13.19
C SER A 275 -9.85 42.10 12.62
N GLY A 276 -9.08 41.12 12.14
CA GLY A 276 -9.58 39.86 11.57
C GLY A 276 -10.13 38.91 12.62
N GLY A 277 -11.32 39.21 13.14
CA GLY A 277 -12.22 38.22 13.71
C GLY A 277 -12.98 37.56 12.57
N GLY A 278 -12.73 36.28 12.33
CA GLY A 278 -13.43 35.49 11.32
C GLY A 278 -14.90 35.30 11.66
N ASN A 279 -15.79 35.40 10.66
CA ASN A 279 -17.25 35.34 10.82
C ASN A 279 -17.86 34.01 10.34
N VAL A 280 -17.11 33.15 9.66
CA VAL A 280 -17.66 31.97 8.95
C VAL A 280 -18.24 30.92 9.89
N ALA A 281 -17.76 30.85 11.13
CA ALA A 281 -18.21 29.92 12.16
C ALA A 281 -18.32 30.60 13.53
N ALA A 282 -18.86 31.82 13.56
CA ALA A 282 -18.91 32.64 14.78
C ALA A 282 -19.75 32.03 15.92
N ASN A 283 -20.65 31.10 15.59
CA ASN A 283 -21.51 30.36 16.51
C ASN A 283 -20.88 29.04 17.02
N VAL A 284 -19.74 28.61 16.50
CA VAL A 284 -19.12 27.32 16.87
C VAL A 284 -18.15 27.50 18.04
N ASP A 285 -18.36 26.77 19.14
CA ASP A 285 -17.36 26.67 20.20
C ASP A 285 -16.32 25.60 19.84
N TRP A 286 -15.30 26.02 19.11
CA TRP A 286 -14.22 25.13 18.69
C TRP A 286 -13.44 24.47 19.83
N ASN A 287 -13.59 24.89 21.09
CA ASN A 287 -12.97 24.19 22.22
C ASN A 287 -13.77 22.94 22.63
N ALA A 288 -15.07 22.90 22.30
CA ALA A 288 -15.96 21.77 22.54
C ALA A 288 -15.94 20.75 21.38
N VAL A 289 -15.46 21.14 20.19
CA VAL A 289 -15.42 20.27 19.01
C VAL A 289 -14.23 19.29 19.07
N PRO A 290 -14.43 17.97 18.89
CA PRO A 290 -13.35 16.99 18.89
C PRO A 290 -12.27 17.26 17.82
N VAL A 291 -11.00 17.14 18.23
CA VAL A 291 -9.85 17.32 17.33
C VAL A 291 -9.43 15.99 16.72
N SER A 292 -9.41 15.94 15.39
CA SER A 292 -8.88 14.84 14.59
C SER A 292 -7.49 15.20 14.09
N ASP A 293 -6.46 14.44 14.45
CA ASP A 293 -5.10 14.63 13.92
C ASP A 293 -4.98 13.89 12.58
N MET A 294 -4.52 14.60 11.55
CA MET A 294 -4.43 14.10 10.18
C MET A 294 -3.03 14.35 9.62
N THR A 295 -2.34 13.27 9.23
CA THR A 295 -1.10 13.39 8.46
C THR A 295 -1.43 13.34 6.98
N LEU A 296 -1.26 14.46 6.29
CA LEU A 296 -1.28 14.51 4.83
C LEU A 296 0.13 14.22 4.32
N PHE A 297 0.26 13.44 3.25
CA PHE A 297 1.56 13.11 2.68
C PHE A 297 1.65 13.53 1.22
N TYR A 298 2.88 13.79 0.78
CA TYR A 298 3.18 14.10 -0.60
C TYR A 298 3.16 12.82 -1.47
N PRO A 299 2.26 12.69 -2.45
CA PRO A 299 2.08 11.46 -3.22
C PRO A 299 2.92 11.40 -4.52
N GLY A 300 3.59 12.49 -4.90
CA GLY A 300 4.36 12.57 -6.14
C GLY A 300 3.49 12.33 -7.38
N GLN A 301 3.87 11.37 -8.20
CA GLN A 301 3.15 10.92 -9.41
C GLN A 301 2.46 9.55 -9.23
N ALA A 302 2.17 9.13 -8.00
CA ALA A 302 1.40 7.91 -7.76
C ALA A 302 -0.06 8.08 -8.22
N SER A 303 -0.36 7.64 -9.44
CA SER A 303 -1.72 7.70 -10.00
C SER A 303 -2.60 6.54 -9.55
N PHE A 304 -3.90 6.63 -9.83
CA PHE A 304 -4.86 5.58 -9.54
C PHE A 304 -4.56 4.30 -10.34
N GLU A 305 -4.06 4.42 -11.57
CA GLU A 305 -3.57 3.27 -12.35
C GLU A 305 -2.38 2.59 -11.68
N TRP A 306 -1.46 3.38 -11.11
CA TRP A 306 -0.32 2.84 -10.37
C TRP A 306 -0.78 2.05 -9.15
N VAL A 307 -1.75 2.57 -8.38
CA VAL A 307 -2.33 1.89 -7.21
C VAL A 307 -2.90 0.51 -7.58
N GLN A 308 -3.58 0.43 -8.73
CA GLN A 308 -4.24 -0.78 -9.24
C GLN A 308 -3.30 -1.73 -10.01
N ASN A 309 -2.03 -1.38 -10.17
CA ASN A 309 -1.07 -2.16 -10.95
C ASN A 309 -0.15 -3.00 -10.06
N GLY A 310 -0.43 -4.30 -9.93
CA GLY A 310 0.36 -5.26 -9.15
C GLY A 310 1.81 -5.49 -9.62
N LYS A 311 2.21 -4.91 -10.75
CA LYS A 311 3.61 -4.86 -11.17
C LYS A 311 4.39 -3.75 -10.46
N THR A 312 3.74 -2.59 -10.25
CA THR A 312 4.38 -1.37 -9.73
C THR A 312 3.96 -1.05 -8.30
N HIS A 313 2.85 -1.62 -7.82
CA HIS A 313 2.33 -1.42 -6.47
C HIS A 313 1.93 -2.74 -5.81
N GLY A 314 2.60 -3.09 -4.70
CA GLY A 314 2.35 -4.34 -3.98
C GLY A 314 0.96 -4.46 -3.35
N GLY A 315 0.28 -3.34 -3.08
CA GLY A 315 -1.07 -3.31 -2.51
C GLY A 315 -2.20 -3.45 -3.51
N ALA A 316 -1.91 -3.55 -4.82
CA ALA A 316 -2.95 -3.54 -5.87
C ALA A 316 -3.98 -4.67 -5.73
N ARG A 317 -3.55 -5.88 -5.33
CA ARG A 317 -4.45 -7.03 -5.20
C ARG A 317 -5.32 -6.96 -3.94
N PRO A 318 -4.78 -6.71 -2.74
CA PRO A 318 -5.59 -6.42 -1.56
C PRO A 318 -6.64 -5.33 -1.81
N PHE A 319 -6.26 -4.27 -2.52
CA PHE A 319 -7.18 -3.19 -2.89
C PHE A 319 -8.28 -3.65 -3.88
N THR A 320 -7.89 -4.08 -5.09
CA THR A 320 -8.84 -4.39 -6.18
C THR A 320 -9.64 -5.68 -6.03
N LYS A 321 -9.17 -6.61 -5.18
CA LYS A 321 -9.78 -7.94 -5.00
C LYS A 321 -10.10 -8.29 -3.56
N GLY A 322 -9.36 -7.73 -2.60
CA GLY A 322 -9.58 -7.97 -1.17
C GLY A 322 -10.55 -6.99 -0.52
N GLY A 323 -10.78 -5.81 -1.13
CA GLY A 323 -11.62 -4.77 -0.54
C GLY A 323 -10.88 -3.91 0.51
N ASP A 324 -9.56 -4.10 0.68
CA ASP A 324 -8.76 -3.29 1.59
C ASP A 324 -8.78 -1.83 1.15
N ALA A 325 -8.96 -0.92 2.11
CA ALA A 325 -8.81 0.50 1.87
C ALA A 325 -7.33 0.92 1.93
N CYS A 326 -7.01 2.11 1.42
CA CYS A 326 -5.63 2.62 1.48
C CYS A 326 -5.10 2.70 2.92
N THR A 327 -5.93 3.16 3.86
CA THR A 327 -5.57 3.27 5.28
C THR A 327 -5.25 1.93 5.93
N THR A 328 -5.89 0.83 5.51
CA THR A 328 -5.61 -0.53 6.00
C THR A 328 -4.13 -0.90 5.88
N CYS A 329 -3.47 -0.46 4.81
CA CYS A 329 -2.06 -0.75 4.57
C CYS A 329 -1.11 0.40 4.91
N HIS A 330 -1.53 1.66 4.77
CA HIS A 330 -0.64 2.82 4.75
C HIS A 330 -0.79 3.79 5.92
N ALA A 331 -1.79 3.65 6.80
CA ALA A 331 -2.04 4.61 7.88
C ALA A 331 -0.82 4.88 8.77
N LYS A 332 0.07 3.90 8.93
CA LYS A 332 1.27 3.98 9.80
C LYS A 332 2.57 4.30 9.04
N GLU A 333 2.49 4.63 7.75
CA GLU A 333 3.68 4.76 6.89
C GLU A 333 3.73 6.08 6.10
N LEU A 334 2.76 6.99 6.32
CA LEU A 334 2.61 8.22 5.55
C LEU A 334 3.85 9.12 5.60
N GLU A 335 4.46 9.28 6.78
CA GLU A 335 5.70 10.03 6.94
C GLU A 335 6.86 9.41 6.14
N THR A 336 7.02 8.09 6.22
CA THR A 336 8.06 7.38 5.48
C THR A 336 7.85 7.51 3.97
N ILE A 337 6.59 7.43 3.50
CA ILE A 337 6.25 7.55 2.09
C ILE A 337 6.52 8.97 1.59
N GLY A 338 6.01 9.98 2.28
CA GLY A 338 6.17 11.38 1.93
C GLY A 338 7.64 11.78 1.87
N ASN A 339 8.43 11.45 2.90
CA ASN A 339 9.86 11.77 2.96
C ASN A 339 10.68 11.04 1.89
N LYS A 340 10.29 9.82 1.52
CA LYS A 340 10.90 9.11 0.39
C LYS A 340 10.60 9.80 -0.94
N LEU A 341 9.36 10.24 -1.15
CA LEU A 341 8.95 10.81 -2.43
C LEU A 341 9.54 12.19 -2.68
N VAL A 342 9.61 13.07 -1.67
CA VAL A 342 10.25 14.39 -1.83
C VAL A 342 11.76 14.30 -2.09
N ALA A 343 12.41 13.18 -1.74
CA ALA A 343 13.80 12.92 -2.08
C ALA A 343 14.03 12.59 -3.57
N GLY A 344 12.96 12.41 -4.35
CA GLY A 344 13.00 12.09 -5.78
C GLY A 344 12.97 10.60 -6.08
N GLY A 345 12.81 10.25 -7.35
CA GLY A 345 12.80 8.88 -7.85
C GLY A 345 11.84 8.69 -9.03
N GLU A 346 11.47 7.44 -9.32
CA GLU A 346 10.56 7.13 -10.43
C GLU A 346 9.18 7.81 -10.27
N LEU A 347 8.65 7.85 -9.04
CA LEU A 347 7.38 8.52 -8.71
C LEU A 347 7.55 10.00 -8.40
N GLU A 348 8.77 10.54 -8.43
CA GLU A 348 9.03 11.97 -8.32
C GLU A 348 10.26 12.36 -9.16
N PRO A 349 10.10 12.51 -10.48
CA PRO A 349 11.20 12.83 -11.37
C PRO A 349 11.67 14.29 -11.26
N THR A 350 10.86 15.18 -10.68
CA THR A 350 11.15 16.61 -10.57
C THR A 350 10.99 17.09 -9.12
N PRO A 351 11.81 16.57 -8.18
CA PRO A 351 11.70 16.93 -6.77
C PRO A 351 12.00 18.43 -6.56
N ILE A 352 11.27 19.04 -5.62
CA ILE A 352 11.51 20.41 -5.17
C ILE A 352 12.44 20.35 -3.95
N PRO A 353 13.66 20.90 -4.02
CA PRO A 353 14.58 20.89 -2.89
C PRO A 353 13.96 21.53 -1.65
N GLY A 354 13.98 20.85 -0.52
CA GLY A 354 13.44 21.37 0.75
C GLY A 354 11.94 21.18 0.96
N LYS A 355 11.18 20.69 -0.03
CA LYS A 355 9.75 20.39 0.16
C LYS A 355 9.57 19.31 1.25
N ARG A 356 8.68 19.58 2.21
CA ARG A 356 8.36 18.64 3.29
C ARG A 356 7.59 17.42 2.76
N GLY A 357 7.86 16.24 3.31
CA GLY A 357 7.17 15.01 2.93
C GLY A 357 5.74 14.92 3.44
N THR A 358 5.44 15.55 4.57
CA THR A 358 4.12 15.52 5.23
C THR A 358 3.69 16.89 5.76
N ILE A 359 2.38 17.01 5.97
CA ILE A 359 1.74 18.08 6.73
C ILE A 359 0.94 17.41 7.84
N ASP A 360 1.32 17.66 9.08
CA ASP A 360 0.51 17.28 10.23
C ASP A 360 -0.50 18.39 10.49
N ALA A 361 -1.75 18.12 10.13
CA ALA A 361 -2.87 19.03 10.29
C ALA A 361 -3.82 18.54 11.39
N THR A 362 -4.53 19.49 11.98
CA THR A 362 -5.74 19.19 12.75
C THR A 362 -6.95 19.46 11.91
N VAL A 363 -7.97 18.61 12.07
CA VAL A 363 -9.30 18.81 11.52
C VAL A 363 -10.29 18.78 12.67
N GLN A 364 -11.12 19.80 12.75
CA GLN A 364 -12.32 19.82 13.57
C GLN A 364 -13.50 20.06 12.67
N ALA A 365 -14.57 19.32 12.90
CA ALA A 365 -15.81 19.46 12.14
C ALA A 365 -16.97 19.59 13.11
N ALA A 366 -17.84 20.54 12.83
CA ALA A 366 -19.03 20.84 13.60
C ALA A 366 -20.21 21.03 12.67
N HIS A 367 -21.42 20.90 13.20
CA HIS A 367 -22.61 21.31 12.45
C HIS A 367 -23.64 21.93 13.38
N ASP A 368 -24.50 22.78 12.81
CA ASP A 368 -25.79 23.12 13.40
C ASP A 368 -26.90 22.38 12.63
N ASP A 369 -28.14 22.88 12.68
CA ASP A 369 -29.26 22.25 11.95
C ASP A 369 -29.20 22.52 10.43
N GLU A 370 -28.38 23.46 9.96
CA GLU A 370 -28.34 23.93 8.58
C GLU A 370 -26.99 23.68 7.89
N ASN A 371 -25.87 23.84 8.59
CA ASN A 371 -24.54 23.95 8.01
C ASN A 371 -23.53 23.00 8.63
N LEU A 372 -22.63 22.48 7.78
CA LEU A 372 -21.35 21.93 8.15
C LEU A 372 -20.35 23.07 8.32
N TYR A 373 -19.50 22.98 9.35
CA TYR A 373 -18.34 23.81 9.58
C TYR A 373 -17.09 22.93 9.69
N VAL A 374 -16.02 23.29 8.98
CA VAL A 374 -14.74 22.58 9.06
C VAL A 374 -13.62 23.56 9.35
N ARG A 375 -12.78 23.24 10.34
CA ARG A 375 -11.56 23.98 10.68
C ARG A 375 -10.34 23.09 10.48
N LEU A 376 -9.41 23.55 9.65
CA LEU A 376 -8.09 22.95 9.47
C LEU A 376 -6.99 23.86 10.02
N GLN A 377 -6.03 23.31 10.77
CA GLN A 377 -4.85 24.04 11.22
C GLN A 377 -3.56 23.25 11.05
N TRP A 378 -2.50 23.90 10.55
CA TRP A 378 -1.17 23.30 10.37
C TRP A 378 -0.07 24.36 10.40
N PRO A 379 1.18 24.00 10.75
CA PRO A 379 2.30 24.93 10.73
C PRO A 379 2.72 25.32 9.31
N ASP A 380 2.99 26.60 9.11
CA ASP A 380 3.64 27.11 7.91
C ASP A 380 5.10 26.64 7.84
N ALA A 381 5.60 26.46 6.62
CA ALA A 381 6.96 25.95 6.36
C ALA A 381 7.81 26.91 5.51
N GLY A 382 7.34 28.14 5.28
CA GLY A 382 8.00 29.09 4.39
C GLY A 382 7.94 28.69 2.92
N HIS A 383 8.85 29.24 2.10
CA HIS A 383 8.89 29.00 0.66
C HIS A 383 10.17 28.28 0.20
N ASN A 384 10.02 27.16 -0.53
CA ASN A 384 11.08 26.48 -1.25
C ASN A 384 10.88 26.63 -2.77
N PRO A 385 11.79 27.33 -3.48
CA PRO A 385 11.63 27.59 -4.91
C PRO A 385 11.58 26.32 -5.76
N ALA A 386 10.53 26.17 -6.57
CA ALA A 386 10.44 25.13 -7.58
C ALA A 386 11.44 25.39 -8.71
N PRO A 387 12.41 24.51 -8.97
CA PRO A 387 13.51 24.78 -9.90
C PRO A 387 13.09 24.84 -11.38
N PHE A 388 11.88 24.39 -11.69
CA PHE A 388 11.31 24.35 -13.04
C PHE A 388 10.25 25.44 -13.29
N VAL A 389 10.11 26.40 -12.38
CA VAL A 389 9.19 27.53 -12.53
C VAL A 389 9.96 28.84 -12.38
N ASP A 390 9.76 29.77 -13.32
CA ASP A 390 10.35 31.10 -13.20
C ASP A 390 9.80 31.84 -11.98
N GLY A 391 10.69 32.47 -11.21
CA GLY A 391 10.35 33.04 -9.89
C GLY A 391 10.08 32.01 -8.78
N GLY A 392 10.17 30.71 -9.05
CA GLY A 392 10.12 29.64 -8.04
C GLY A 392 8.73 29.31 -7.46
N LYS A 393 7.70 30.12 -7.71
CA LYS A 393 6.33 29.94 -7.22
C LYS A 393 5.41 29.43 -8.31
N MET A 394 4.77 28.28 -8.11
CA MET A 394 3.84 27.72 -9.10
C MET A 394 2.50 28.46 -9.16
N ASP A 395 2.07 28.99 -8.02
CA ASP A 395 0.86 29.78 -7.86
C ASP A 395 1.19 31.00 -7.00
N PRO A 396 1.73 32.09 -7.59
CA PRO A 396 2.23 33.25 -6.85
C PRO A 396 1.18 33.94 -5.97
N ASP A 397 -0.10 33.83 -6.34
CA ASP A 397 -1.21 34.47 -5.65
C ASP A 397 -1.66 33.68 -4.41
N ASN A 398 -1.39 32.38 -4.37
CA ASN A 398 -1.88 31.48 -3.33
C ASN A 398 -0.74 30.72 -2.64
N GLN A 399 -0.28 31.23 -1.49
CA GLN A 399 0.67 30.48 -0.65
C GLN A 399 0.11 29.12 -0.25
N ILE A 400 -1.19 29.06 0.02
CA ILE A 400 -1.92 27.84 0.31
C ILE A 400 -3.16 27.71 -0.58
N LYS A 401 -3.56 26.47 -0.85
CA LYS A 401 -4.92 26.11 -1.27
C LYS A 401 -5.34 24.86 -0.51
N VAL A 402 -6.52 24.87 0.05
CA VAL A 402 -7.14 23.70 0.69
C VAL A 402 -8.24 23.18 -0.22
N ALA A 403 -8.35 21.86 -0.34
CA ALA A 403 -9.48 21.21 -0.96
C ALA A 403 -10.04 20.12 -0.05
N MET A 404 -11.35 19.99 -0.02
CA MET A 404 -12.07 18.85 0.55
C MET A 404 -12.88 18.21 -0.57
N MET A 405 -12.83 16.89 -0.66
CA MET A 405 -13.70 16.11 -1.54
C MET A 405 -14.58 15.18 -0.72
N ILE A 406 -15.86 15.10 -1.08
CA ILE A 406 -16.82 14.13 -0.51
C ILE A 406 -17.21 13.16 -1.61
N THR A 407 -17.11 11.87 -1.32
CA THR A 407 -17.40 10.81 -2.30
C THR A 407 -18.91 10.63 -2.44
N GLY A 408 -19.43 10.80 -3.65
CA GLY A 408 -20.80 10.45 -4.00
C GLY A 408 -21.01 8.95 -4.21
N ASP A 409 -22.15 8.58 -4.76
CA ASP A 409 -22.56 7.19 -4.90
C ASP A 409 -22.09 6.60 -6.25
N GLY A 410 -21.96 5.27 -6.34
CA GLY A 410 -21.67 4.60 -7.63
C GLY A 410 -20.23 4.68 -8.14
N ILE A 411 -19.30 5.20 -7.36
CA ILE A 411 -17.87 5.30 -7.73
C ILE A 411 -17.14 3.99 -7.40
N GLU A 412 -16.52 3.36 -8.41
CA GLU A 412 -15.71 2.16 -8.25
C GLU A 412 -14.53 2.46 -7.32
N TYR A 413 -14.46 1.72 -6.21
CA TYR A 413 -13.50 1.93 -5.13
C TYR A 413 -13.61 3.27 -4.40
N GLY A 414 -14.74 3.99 -4.52
CA GLY A 414 -14.96 5.27 -3.86
C GLY A 414 -14.70 5.21 -2.35
N ASP A 415 -15.20 4.18 -1.67
CA ASP A 415 -15.00 4.02 -0.22
C ASP A 415 -13.57 3.62 0.14
N GLN A 416 -12.91 2.81 -0.70
CA GLN A 416 -11.54 2.36 -0.45
C GLN A 416 -10.48 3.44 -0.74
N ALA A 417 -10.75 4.34 -1.69
CA ALA A 417 -9.78 5.28 -2.26
C ALA A 417 -10.12 6.75 -2.04
N GLY A 418 -11.40 7.10 -1.91
CA GLY A 418 -11.89 8.48 -1.84
C GLY A 418 -11.41 9.31 -3.03
N CYS A 419 -10.84 10.49 -2.74
CA CYS A 419 -10.36 11.42 -3.77
C CYS A 419 -9.31 10.84 -4.74
N TRP A 420 -8.64 9.74 -4.36
CA TRP A 420 -7.65 9.06 -5.20
C TRP A 420 -8.25 8.45 -6.46
N ALA A 421 -9.54 8.07 -6.43
CA ALA A 421 -10.25 7.53 -7.59
C ALA A 421 -10.26 8.50 -8.79
N SER A 422 -9.99 9.79 -8.55
CA SER A 422 -9.95 10.83 -9.59
C SER A 422 -8.54 11.20 -10.09
N CYS A 423 -7.50 10.61 -9.51
CA CYS A 423 -6.10 10.98 -9.75
C CYS A 423 -5.46 10.10 -10.83
N HIS A 424 -5.75 10.38 -12.10
CA HIS A 424 -5.27 9.59 -13.23
C HIS A 424 -3.87 9.99 -13.74
N ALA A 425 -3.19 9.02 -14.36
CA ALA A 425 -1.82 9.16 -14.85
C ALA A 425 -1.66 10.14 -16.03
N ASP A 426 -2.78 10.49 -16.68
CA ASP A 426 -2.88 11.40 -17.83
C ASP A 426 -3.53 12.76 -17.47
N ASN A 427 -3.71 13.03 -16.18
CA ASN A 427 -3.97 14.40 -15.71
C ASN A 427 -2.76 15.30 -16.02
N THR A 428 -2.98 16.60 -16.16
CA THR A 428 -1.87 17.54 -16.41
C THR A 428 -0.80 17.46 -15.31
N TYR A 429 0.47 17.45 -15.72
CA TYR A 429 1.69 17.25 -14.90
C TYR A 429 1.93 15.81 -14.39
N MET A 430 1.09 14.84 -14.75
CA MET A 430 1.29 13.41 -14.45
C MET A 430 2.08 12.72 -15.59
N PRO A 431 2.56 11.47 -15.40
CA PRO A 431 3.50 10.82 -16.33
C PRO A 431 3.03 10.71 -17.80
N PHE A 432 1.72 10.71 -18.03
CA PHE A 432 1.11 10.57 -19.36
C PHE A 432 0.23 11.77 -19.72
N ASP A 433 0.56 12.95 -19.19
CA ASP A 433 -0.05 14.22 -19.60
C ASP A 433 -0.06 14.33 -21.15
N PRO A 434 -1.24 14.47 -21.79
CA PRO A 434 -1.33 14.50 -23.24
C PRO A 434 -0.74 15.79 -23.84
N GLY A 435 -0.68 16.88 -23.08
CA GLY A 435 -0.27 18.20 -23.57
C GLY A 435 -1.28 18.84 -24.54
N ALA A 436 -1.09 20.14 -24.79
CA ALA A 436 -2.02 20.97 -25.54
C ALA A 436 -2.24 20.51 -27.00
N ASP A 437 -1.21 20.00 -27.67
CA ASP A 437 -1.32 19.54 -29.06
C ASP A 437 -2.22 18.31 -29.20
N ALA A 438 -2.13 17.36 -28.28
CA ALA A 438 -2.99 16.17 -28.30
C ALA A 438 -4.44 16.51 -27.93
N ILE A 439 -4.63 17.43 -26.97
CA ILE A 439 -5.96 17.94 -26.58
C ILE A 439 -6.61 18.64 -27.78
N SER A 440 -5.93 19.61 -28.39
CA SER A 440 -6.46 20.33 -29.56
C SER A 440 -6.66 19.45 -30.78
N GLY A 441 -5.86 18.39 -30.94
CA GLY A 441 -6.02 17.37 -31.97
C GLY A 441 -7.26 16.49 -31.81
N ASN A 442 -7.90 16.48 -30.64
CA ASN A 442 -9.11 15.72 -30.34
C ASN A 442 -10.29 16.65 -29.99
N ALA A 443 -10.66 17.48 -30.97
CA ALA A 443 -11.58 18.60 -30.77
C ALA A 443 -12.94 18.24 -30.16
N ASP A 444 -13.52 17.08 -30.52
CA ASP A 444 -14.82 16.67 -29.98
C ASP A 444 -14.74 16.36 -28.48
N VAL A 445 -13.71 15.60 -28.06
CA VAL A 445 -13.46 15.31 -26.64
C VAL A 445 -13.11 16.60 -25.89
N ALA A 446 -12.24 17.43 -26.46
CA ALA A 446 -11.83 18.68 -25.85
C ALA A 446 -13.02 19.64 -25.65
N ALA A 447 -13.93 19.71 -26.62
CA ALA A 447 -15.14 20.51 -26.53
C ALA A 447 -16.07 20.02 -25.42
N GLN A 448 -16.31 18.70 -25.32
CA GLN A 448 -17.16 18.14 -24.27
C GLN A 448 -16.55 18.33 -22.87
N LEU A 449 -15.24 18.19 -22.72
CA LEU A 449 -14.52 18.43 -21.46
C LEU A 449 -14.30 19.92 -21.14
N GLU A 450 -14.62 20.82 -22.08
CA GLU A 450 -14.19 22.22 -22.07
C GLU A 450 -12.66 22.37 -21.83
N ALA A 451 -11.88 21.40 -22.29
CA ALA A 451 -10.43 21.36 -22.12
C ALA A 451 -9.76 22.22 -23.19
N LYS A 452 -8.90 23.15 -22.76
CA LYS A 452 -8.11 23.99 -23.69
C LYS A 452 -6.70 23.45 -23.85
N ASP A 453 -5.99 23.37 -22.74
CA ASP A 453 -4.57 23.02 -22.65
C ASP A 453 -4.27 22.03 -21.52
N THR A 454 -5.27 21.71 -20.70
CA THR A 454 -5.12 20.88 -19.52
C THR A 454 -6.24 19.84 -19.39
N ILE A 455 -5.88 18.68 -18.84
CA ILE A 455 -6.79 17.64 -18.40
C ILE A 455 -6.84 17.70 -16.87
N THR A 456 -8.05 17.94 -16.36
CA THR A 456 -8.32 17.95 -14.91
C THR A 456 -8.63 16.55 -14.41
N LYS A 457 -8.67 16.38 -13.09
CA LYS A 457 -9.13 15.14 -12.44
C LYS A 457 -10.52 14.72 -12.95
N TYR A 458 -10.71 13.43 -13.13
CA TYR A 458 -11.95 12.81 -13.61
C TYR A 458 -12.14 11.43 -12.97
N LEU A 459 -13.35 10.89 -13.00
CA LEU A 459 -13.70 9.56 -12.51
C LEU A 459 -13.72 8.54 -13.66
N THR A 460 -13.33 7.29 -13.36
CA THR A 460 -13.23 6.21 -14.35
C THR A 460 -14.55 5.93 -15.06
N GLU A 461 -15.66 6.11 -14.35
CA GLU A 461 -17.04 5.89 -14.78
C GLU A 461 -17.40 6.77 -15.97
N SER A 462 -16.83 7.97 -16.06
CA SER A 462 -17.04 8.89 -17.18
C SER A 462 -16.32 8.44 -18.47
N ARG A 463 -15.49 7.39 -18.41
CA ARG A 463 -14.73 6.87 -19.54
C ARG A 463 -15.28 5.53 -19.99
N THR A 464 -15.22 5.27 -21.29
CA THR A 464 -15.49 3.96 -21.89
C THR A 464 -14.41 2.94 -21.54
N LYS A 465 -13.18 3.41 -21.28
CA LYS A 465 -12.05 2.59 -20.85
C LYS A 465 -10.92 3.44 -20.26
N VAL A 466 -10.28 2.95 -19.21
CA VAL A 466 -9.00 3.46 -18.69
C VAL A 466 -7.92 2.37 -18.81
N GLU A 467 -6.76 2.70 -19.39
CA GLU A 467 -5.61 1.80 -19.50
C GLU A 467 -4.84 1.76 -18.17
N ILE A 468 -5.14 0.76 -17.34
CA ILE A 468 -4.49 0.59 -16.02
C ILE A 468 -3.08 0.00 -16.14
N LYS A 469 -2.81 -0.89 -17.11
CA LYS A 469 -1.64 -1.76 -17.06
C LYS A 469 -0.45 -1.24 -17.85
N GLY A 470 -0.67 -0.35 -18.83
CA GLY A 470 0.39 0.18 -19.69
C GLY A 470 1.08 -0.90 -20.54
N ARG A 471 0.38 -2.01 -20.83
CA ARG A 471 0.97 -3.18 -21.49
C ARG A 471 1.57 -2.80 -22.84
N ARG A 472 2.80 -3.29 -23.10
CA ARG A 472 3.57 -3.01 -24.33
C ARG A 472 3.91 -1.52 -24.52
N GLY A 473 4.08 -0.78 -23.43
CA GLY A 473 4.45 0.64 -23.46
C GLY A 473 3.30 1.57 -23.81
N LYS A 474 2.05 1.14 -23.62
CA LYS A 474 0.90 2.04 -23.76
C LYS A 474 0.91 3.09 -22.65
N ALA A 475 0.55 4.32 -23.00
CA ALA A 475 0.23 5.33 -22.01
C ALA A 475 -0.93 4.86 -21.12
N GLN A 476 -0.77 5.04 -19.81
CA GLN A 476 -1.84 4.78 -18.86
C GLN A 476 -2.81 5.98 -18.82
N GLY A 477 -4.06 5.73 -18.44
CA GLY A 477 -5.12 6.73 -18.45
C GLY A 477 -6.19 6.46 -19.52
N GLY A 478 -7.09 7.42 -19.70
CA GLY A 478 -8.25 7.33 -20.56
C GLY A 478 -8.92 8.68 -20.85
N TRP A 479 -8.19 9.80 -20.78
CA TRP A 479 -8.74 11.15 -21.00
C TRP A 479 -9.50 11.26 -22.32
N ASP A 480 -9.02 10.59 -23.37
CA ASP A 480 -9.59 10.60 -24.72
C ASP A 480 -10.69 9.55 -24.94
N LYS A 481 -11.02 8.77 -23.91
CA LYS A 481 -12.02 7.69 -23.94
C LYS A 481 -13.33 8.11 -23.30
N LEU A 482 -13.69 9.38 -23.44
CA LEU A 482 -14.89 9.98 -22.87
C LEU A 482 -16.18 9.27 -23.35
N LYS A 483 -17.11 9.04 -22.43
CA LYS A 483 -18.46 8.56 -22.76
C LYS A 483 -19.29 9.65 -23.46
N PRO A 484 -20.31 9.27 -24.24
CA PRO A 484 -21.30 10.21 -24.74
C PRO A 484 -21.88 11.10 -23.62
N ALA A 485 -22.20 12.36 -23.96
CA ALA A 485 -22.62 13.36 -22.97
C ALA A 485 -23.91 12.97 -22.22
N ASP A 486 -24.83 12.25 -22.86
CA ASP A 486 -26.05 11.71 -22.25
C ASP A 486 -25.76 10.59 -21.24
N GLU A 487 -24.77 9.72 -21.51
CA GLU A 487 -24.30 8.73 -20.53
C GLU A 487 -23.60 9.38 -19.34
N VAL A 488 -22.82 10.45 -19.56
CA VAL A 488 -22.19 11.21 -18.47
C VAL A 488 -23.23 11.93 -17.62
N ALA A 489 -24.26 12.52 -18.25
CA ALA A 489 -25.37 13.14 -17.52
C ALA A 489 -26.15 12.12 -16.68
N ALA A 490 -26.39 10.92 -17.20
CA ALA A 490 -27.04 9.86 -16.42
C ALA A 490 -26.23 9.45 -15.17
N LEU A 491 -24.90 9.33 -15.30
CA LEU A 491 -24.03 9.07 -14.14
C LEU A 491 -24.11 10.19 -13.09
N PHE A 492 -24.16 11.45 -13.56
CA PHE A 492 -24.30 12.60 -12.68
C PHE A 492 -25.64 12.56 -11.93
N ASP A 493 -26.74 12.29 -12.63
CA ASP A 493 -28.08 12.16 -12.05
C ASP A 493 -28.19 11.00 -11.04
N ASP A 494 -27.39 9.94 -11.24
CA ASP A 494 -27.27 8.80 -10.32
C ASP A 494 -26.40 9.08 -9.09
N GLY A 495 -25.84 10.29 -8.95
CA GLY A 495 -25.00 10.68 -7.81
C GLY A 495 -23.51 10.33 -7.96
N THR A 496 -23.09 9.88 -9.14
CA THR A 496 -21.69 9.51 -9.43
C THR A 496 -20.83 10.74 -9.67
N TYR A 497 -20.41 11.39 -8.59
CA TYR A 497 -19.48 12.52 -8.61
C TYR A 497 -18.73 12.63 -7.28
N LEU A 498 -17.62 13.36 -7.28
CA LEU A 498 -17.01 13.87 -6.05
C LEU A 498 -17.42 15.33 -5.88
N ASP A 499 -18.09 15.67 -4.77
CA ASP A 499 -18.28 17.05 -4.33
C ASP A 499 -16.89 17.64 -3.98
N LEU A 500 -16.61 18.88 -4.40
CA LEU A 500 -15.31 19.54 -4.30
C LEU A 500 -15.45 20.97 -3.77
N LEU A 501 -14.99 21.14 -2.53
CA LEU A 501 -14.84 22.43 -1.86
C LEU A 501 -13.38 22.87 -1.93
N ARG A 502 -13.13 24.16 -2.21
CA ARG A 502 -11.78 24.71 -2.22
C ARG A 502 -11.72 26.07 -1.55
N VAL A 503 -10.67 26.28 -0.77
CA VAL A 503 -10.36 27.55 -0.09
C VAL A 503 -8.97 28.02 -0.49
N TYR A 504 -8.82 29.32 -0.69
CA TYR A 504 -7.61 29.98 -1.16
C TYR A 504 -6.97 30.83 -0.05
N ALA A 505 -5.73 31.27 -0.27
CA ALA A 505 -4.95 31.97 0.74
C ALA A 505 -5.56 33.31 1.18
N ASP A 506 -6.33 33.96 0.32
CA ASP A 506 -7.04 35.22 0.58
C ASP A 506 -8.41 35.03 1.25
N GLY A 507 -8.80 33.79 1.57
CA GLY A 507 -10.09 33.44 2.13
C GLY A 507 -11.21 33.27 1.10
N SER A 508 -10.95 33.52 -0.19
CA SER A 508 -11.91 33.18 -1.23
C SER A 508 -12.12 31.67 -1.33
N ALA A 509 -13.25 31.25 -1.88
CA ALA A 509 -13.62 29.84 -1.99
C ALA A 509 -14.43 29.51 -3.25
N THR A 510 -14.45 28.23 -3.61
CA THR A 510 -15.28 27.69 -4.69
C THR A 510 -15.90 26.37 -4.28
N ASN A 511 -17.18 26.18 -4.63
CA ASN A 511 -17.89 24.92 -4.59
C ASN A 511 -17.99 24.34 -6.02
N GLY A 512 -18.15 23.02 -6.15
CA GLY A 512 -18.17 22.32 -7.41
C GLY A 512 -18.14 20.81 -7.25
N TYR A 513 -17.91 20.12 -8.36
CA TYR A 513 -17.83 18.67 -8.38
C TYR A 513 -16.83 18.15 -9.42
N LEU A 514 -16.57 16.84 -9.38
CA LEU A 514 -15.73 16.10 -10.32
C LEU A 514 -16.48 14.85 -10.81
N LEU A 515 -16.67 14.75 -12.12
CA LEU A 515 -17.12 13.52 -12.79
C LEU A 515 -16.26 13.26 -14.04
N ASP A 516 -16.57 13.89 -15.17
CA ASP A 516 -15.79 13.79 -16.39
C ASP A 516 -14.66 14.81 -16.47
N ARG A 517 -14.82 15.91 -15.71
CA ARG A 517 -13.91 17.01 -15.48
C ARG A 517 -14.22 17.68 -14.14
N ARG A 518 -13.43 18.70 -13.79
CA ARG A 518 -13.76 19.65 -12.71
C ARG A 518 -14.77 20.69 -13.17
N VAL A 519 -15.88 20.79 -12.45
CA VAL A 519 -16.92 21.79 -12.65
C VAL A 519 -17.05 22.66 -11.40
N LYS A 520 -17.11 23.97 -11.56
CA LYS A 520 -17.53 24.89 -10.51
C LYS A 520 -19.05 25.03 -10.60
N ASN A 521 -19.76 24.89 -9.48
CA ASN A 521 -21.21 25.07 -9.40
C ASN A 521 -21.54 26.35 -8.60
N ASP A 522 -22.83 26.59 -8.42
CA ASP A 522 -23.37 27.73 -7.65
C ASP A 522 -23.66 27.36 -6.18
N GLY A 523 -23.10 26.25 -5.69
CA GLY A 523 -23.29 25.81 -4.31
C GLY A 523 -22.68 26.77 -3.30
N GLU A 524 -23.36 26.91 -2.16
CA GLU A 524 -22.96 27.85 -1.13
C GLU A 524 -21.71 27.38 -0.39
N ILE A 525 -20.75 28.28 -0.26
CA ILE A 525 -19.56 28.09 0.58
C ILE A 525 -19.13 29.45 1.13
N ALA A 526 -18.91 29.52 2.44
CA ALA A 526 -18.23 30.63 3.08
C ALA A 526 -16.88 30.12 3.61
N ALA A 527 -15.83 30.95 3.50
CA ALA A 527 -14.52 30.54 3.95
C ALA A 527 -13.67 31.72 4.43
N GLU A 528 -12.66 31.39 5.21
CA GLU A 528 -11.63 32.29 5.67
C GLU A 528 -10.31 31.52 5.82
N ALA A 529 -9.21 32.20 5.55
CA ALA A 529 -7.86 31.68 5.73
C ALA A 529 -7.01 32.74 6.42
N ASN A 530 -6.30 32.34 7.48
CA ASN A 530 -5.45 33.24 8.25
C ASN A 530 -4.13 32.55 8.61
N LEU A 531 -3.03 33.29 8.50
CA LEU A 531 -1.71 32.90 8.97
C LEU A 531 -1.34 33.76 10.18
N ALA A 532 -1.35 33.17 11.37
CA ALA A 532 -0.99 33.84 12.61
C ALA A 532 0.02 33.00 13.39
N GLY A 533 1.13 33.62 13.83
CA GLY A 533 2.16 32.94 14.61
C GLY A 533 2.77 31.70 13.96
N GLY A 534 2.89 31.70 12.62
CA GLY A 534 3.40 30.56 11.87
C GLY A 534 2.42 29.38 11.76
N MET A 535 1.15 29.57 12.11
CA MET A 535 0.09 28.57 11.95
C MET A 535 -0.95 29.06 10.95
N TRP A 536 -1.21 28.26 9.91
CA TRP A 536 -2.37 28.44 9.05
C TRP A 536 -3.61 27.94 9.78
N THR A 537 -4.69 28.72 9.70
CA THR A 537 -6.04 28.33 10.10
C THR A 537 -6.96 28.59 8.93
N VAL A 538 -7.63 27.55 8.45
CA VAL A 538 -8.65 27.64 7.40
C VAL A 538 -9.96 27.17 8.00
N VAL A 539 -10.99 28.01 7.89
CA VAL A 539 -12.36 27.67 8.29
C VAL A 539 -13.24 27.83 7.07
N PHE A 540 -14.10 26.85 6.82
CA PHE A 540 -15.14 26.98 5.81
C PHE A 540 -16.45 26.34 6.28
N SER A 541 -17.55 26.81 5.70
CA SER A 541 -18.88 26.25 5.92
C SER A 541 -19.61 26.02 4.61
N ARG A 542 -20.53 25.06 4.62
CA ARG A 542 -21.50 24.80 3.56
C ARG A 542 -22.80 24.25 4.14
N PRO A 543 -23.94 24.39 3.47
CA PRO A 543 -25.19 23.75 3.89
C PRO A 543 -25.04 22.22 3.97
N LEU A 544 -25.62 21.58 4.99
CA LEU A 544 -25.68 20.12 5.11
C LEU A 544 -26.43 19.50 3.93
N ALA A 545 -27.56 20.10 3.57
CA ALA A 545 -28.32 19.81 2.35
C ALA A 545 -28.24 21.02 1.41
N SER A 546 -27.82 20.79 0.17
CA SER A 546 -27.67 21.81 -0.86
C SER A 546 -28.48 21.40 -2.08
N ASP A 547 -29.18 22.35 -2.68
CA ASP A 547 -29.88 22.16 -3.96
C ASP A 547 -28.94 22.33 -5.17
N ALA A 548 -27.66 22.68 -4.92
CA ALA A 548 -26.70 22.87 -5.99
C ALA A 548 -26.30 21.51 -6.60
N PRO A 549 -26.32 21.39 -7.95
CA PRO A 549 -25.94 20.15 -8.61
C PRO A 549 -24.50 19.74 -8.27
N GLY A 550 -24.31 18.48 -7.85
CA GLY A 550 -23.00 17.93 -7.55
C GLY A 550 -22.54 18.11 -6.11
N ASP A 551 -23.36 18.71 -5.24
CA ASP A 551 -23.12 18.73 -3.80
C ASP A 551 -23.61 17.40 -3.21
N VAL A 552 -22.85 16.82 -2.28
CA VAL A 552 -23.29 15.61 -1.56
C VAL A 552 -24.06 16.03 -0.31
N PRO A 553 -25.34 15.63 -0.12
CA PRO A 553 -26.07 15.91 1.11
C PRO A 553 -25.50 15.10 2.28
N LEU A 554 -25.32 15.77 3.42
CA LEU A 554 -24.85 15.18 4.67
C LEU A 554 -26.03 14.89 5.59
N GLU A 555 -26.25 13.60 5.87
CA GLU A 555 -27.39 13.09 6.61
C GLU A 555 -26.94 12.37 7.89
N ALA A 556 -27.75 12.50 8.93
CA ALA A 556 -27.50 11.78 10.19
C ALA A 556 -27.53 10.26 9.98
N GLY A 557 -26.57 9.55 10.56
CA GLY A 557 -26.47 8.09 10.47
C GLY A 557 -25.83 7.55 9.17
N LYS A 558 -25.40 8.41 8.24
CA LYS A 558 -24.57 8.01 7.09
C LYS A 558 -23.10 8.34 7.35
N THR A 559 -22.21 7.42 6.98
CA THR A 559 -20.76 7.65 6.95
C THR A 559 -20.32 7.95 5.52
N TYR A 560 -19.49 8.97 5.36
CA TYR A 560 -18.99 9.46 4.08
C TYR A 560 -17.49 9.24 3.98
N THR A 561 -17.01 8.90 2.79
CA THR A 561 -15.59 8.90 2.49
C THR A 561 -15.18 10.28 1.99
N VAL A 562 -14.29 10.96 2.71
CA VAL A 562 -13.78 12.29 2.38
C VAL A 562 -12.26 12.26 2.17
N GLY A 563 -11.76 13.27 1.46
CA GLY A 563 -10.33 13.49 1.26
C GLY A 563 -9.97 14.96 1.31
N PHE A 564 -8.96 15.30 2.10
CA PHE A 564 -8.35 16.63 2.14
C PHE A 564 -7.06 16.68 1.32
N ALA A 565 -6.85 17.80 0.65
CA ALA A 565 -5.59 18.15 0.01
C ALA A 565 -5.15 19.57 0.40
N ILE A 566 -3.85 19.73 0.63
CA ILE A 566 -3.23 21.03 0.89
C ILE A 566 -2.12 21.23 -0.14
N HIS A 567 -2.28 22.23 -0.99
CA HIS A 567 -1.15 22.86 -1.66
C HIS A 567 -0.57 23.86 -0.67
N ASP A 568 0.66 23.64 -0.23
CA ASP A 568 1.44 24.60 0.54
C ASP A 568 2.55 25.20 -0.31
N ASP A 569 3.28 26.20 0.19
CA ASP A 569 4.52 26.65 -0.44
C ASP A 569 4.29 27.14 -1.90
N PHE A 570 3.20 27.86 -2.15
CA PHE A 570 2.81 28.35 -3.48
C PHE A 570 2.74 27.23 -4.55
N SER A 571 2.51 25.99 -4.12
CA SER A 571 2.46 24.84 -5.02
C SER A 571 1.13 24.75 -5.78
N SER A 572 1.15 24.03 -6.89
CA SER A 572 -0.03 23.79 -7.72
C SER A 572 -0.02 22.40 -8.33
N ALA A 573 -1.07 22.07 -9.09
CA ALA A 573 -1.21 20.80 -9.78
C ALA A 573 -0.99 19.58 -8.85
N ARG A 574 -0.10 18.65 -9.24
CA ARG A 574 0.21 17.45 -8.45
C ARG A 574 1.03 17.71 -7.18
N PHE A 575 1.52 18.93 -6.97
CA PHE A 575 2.48 19.22 -5.90
C PHE A 575 1.85 19.45 -4.50
N HIS A 576 0.72 18.80 -4.22
CA HIS A 576 -0.02 18.89 -2.95
C HIS A 576 0.28 17.71 -2.02
N HIS A 577 -0.02 17.89 -0.74
CA HIS A 577 -0.17 16.80 0.22
C HIS A 577 -1.62 16.38 0.29
N VAL A 578 -1.86 15.10 0.51
CA VAL A 578 -3.20 14.52 0.49
C VAL A 578 -3.38 13.52 1.63
N THR A 579 -4.61 13.39 2.09
CA THR A 579 -5.06 12.30 2.97
C THR A 579 -5.24 10.99 2.19
N LEU A 580 -5.37 9.87 2.91
CA LEU A 580 -5.95 8.64 2.35
C LEU A 580 -7.48 8.70 2.48
N ASN A 581 -8.17 7.57 2.24
CA ASN A 581 -9.60 7.46 2.55
C ASN A 581 -9.84 7.81 4.04
N THR A 582 -10.70 8.81 4.27
CA THR A 582 -11.00 9.33 5.61
C THR A 582 -12.51 9.26 5.83
N SER A 583 -12.96 8.62 6.90
CA SER A 583 -14.40 8.59 7.23
C SER A 583 -14.86 9.86 7.94
N LEU A 584 -16.03 10.36 7.56
CA LEU A 584 -16.70 11.50 8.16
C LEU A 584 -18.18 11.16 8.42
N ALA A 585 -18.69 11.47 9.60
CA ALA A 585 -20.09 11.24 9.94
C ALA A 585 -20.60 12.31 10.93
N LEU A 586 -21.90 12.61 10.87
CA LEU A 586 -22.56 13.52 11.81
C LEU A 586 -22.81 12.79 13.13
N ASP A 587 -22.37 13.38 14.24
CA ASP A 587 -22.58 12.91 15.61
C ASP A 587 -22.19 11.44 15.86
N ASP A 588 -21.15 10.95 15.17
CA ASP A 588 -20.66 9.57 15.28
C ASP A 588 -19.14 9.55 15.51
N ASP A 589 -18.74 9.18 16.73
CA ASP A 589 -17.35 9.12 17.16
C ASP A 589 -16.59 7.88 16.70
N SER A 590 -17.27 6.94 16.02
CA SER A 590 -16.62 5.81 15.34
C SER A 590 -15.98 6.21 14.01
N ALA A 591 -16.42 7.32 13.41
CA ALA A 591 -15.78 7.90 12.22
C ALA A 591 -14.46 8.59 12.57
N GLN A 592 -13.54 8.66 11.61
CA GLN A 592 -12.26 9.35 11.80
C GLN A 592 -12.44 10.86 12.02
N ILE A 593 -13.49 11.45 11.45
CA ILE A 593 -13.93 12.82 11.69
C ILE A 593 -15.38 12.76 12.15
N ASN A 594 -15.59 12.96 13.45
CA ASN A 594 -16.90 13.22 14.02
C ASN A 594 -17.26 14.69 13.78
N VAL A 595 -18.32 14.94 13.02
CA VAL A 595 -18.90 16.27 12.89
C VAL A 595 -19.85 16.47 14.05
N ALA A 596 -19.42 17.21 15.08
CA ALA A 596 -20.16 17.34 16.32
C ALA A 596 -21.21 18.46 16.24
N LYS A 597 -22.43 18.19 16.71
CA LYS A 597 -23.44 19.24 16.87
C LYS A 597 -22.99 20.34 17.83
N GLN A 598 -23.34 21.60 17.52
CA GLN A 598 -23.04 22.81 18.33
C GLN A 598 -24.30 23.55 18.80
#